data_AF-A0A177DNI3-F1
#
_entry.id   AF-A0A177DNI3-F1
#
_cell.length_a   1.000
_cell.length_b   1.000
_cell.length_c   1.000
_cell.angle_alpha   90.00
_cell.angle_beta   90.00
_cell.angle_gamma   90.00
#
_symmetry.space_group_name_H-M   'P 1'
#
loop_
_entity.id
_entity.type
_entity.pdbx_description
1 polymer ?
#
loop_
_entity_poly.entity_id
_entity_poly.type
_entity_poly.pdbx_seq_one_letter_code
_entity_poly.pdbx_strand_id
1 'polypeptide(L)'
;MSAEQFSKLSLGEDMVTTRAGAARAARASAQSSDHSDQDQPLPSVESTVSPTPSLVISTKNLHYNVSAFDTDLRRRAKKGLEGSEIRLKYCAVSEDEYSPGGSPKKFFHLEDEITVAMGGRLRRPECTCGANEKGLACKHIYWVGDQIISTSPDDMVKTPLHLSPDGSKIEDVKPAEILDTKGLANIANDLKWVYRDDDDLPEDDDDLKETVIDMFSCFEPRDALPGEFRYPESPLTSERSKKYQELADLFTQYASRDPSLYLQMRKIIDADFESRVFFEKVEKRIALTFDALDEYIAKGPKTLSEGPPRFDVSSCAEQLTSLVGAIDDFYHRQADVEDAAARAAMALVTILDRVTDRNVNAYEGITWSGMEALSDPVQSNLYVALIGAQTDDDHQFVLEALASLPQEDVYRNHWTVLQDVERKLIEADAPAHYMNLFRNLVYENRKRPGSAVREREPKRAMQ
;
A
#
# COMPACT_ATOMS: atom_id res chain seq x y z
N MET A 1 -38.04 -44.27 -19.92
CA MET A 1 -36.58 -44.36 -20.21
C MET A 1 -35.93 -45.02 -18.99
N SER A 2 -35.22 -46.13 -19.17
CA SER A 2 -34.74 -46.99 -18.07
C SER A 2 -33.37 -46.53 -17.54
N ALA A 3 -33.05 -46.88 -16.30
CA ALA A 3 -31.81 -46.53 -15.60
C ALA A 3 -30.52 -46.97 -16.34
N GLU A 4 -30.62 -47.93 -17.26
CA GLU A 4 -29.51 -48.39 -18.11
C GLU A 4 -29.10 -47.36 -19.18
N GLN A 5 -29.96 -46.38 -19.50
CA GLN A 5 -29.61 -45.27 -20.40
C GLN A 5 -28.81 -44.16 -19.68
N PHE A 6 -28.86 -44.10 -18.34
CA PHE A 6 -28.05 -43.15 -17.56
C PHE A 6 -26.61 -43.63 -17.32
N SER A 7 -26.35 -44.95 -17.30
CA SER A 7 -24.99 -45.46 -17.04
C SER A 7 -24.04 -45.30 -18.24
N LYS A 8 -24.53 -44.87 -19.41
CA LYS A 8 -23.71 -44.52 -20.58
C LYS A 8 -23.31 -43.05 -20.66
N LEU A 9 -23.70 -42.24 -19.66
CA LEU A 9 -23.30 -40.83 -19.51
C LEU A 9 -22.23 -40.67 -18.41
N SER A 10 -21.29 -41.62 -18.31
CA SER A 10 -20.14 -41.46 -17.41
C SER A 10 -19.23 -40.37 -17.97
N LEU A 11 -19.34 -39.17 -17.40
CA LEU A 11 -18.35 -38.11 -17.51
C LEU A 11 -17.03 -38.66 -16.95
N GLY A 12 -16.03 -38.80 -17.81
CA GLY A 12 -14.66 -39.11 -17.38
C GLY A 12 -14.14 -38.02 -16.45
N GLU A 13 -13.43 -38.44 -15.41
CA GLU A 13 -12.72 -37.61 -14.45
C GLU A 13 -11.64 -36.78 -15.15
N ASP A 14 -12.02 -35.61 -15.66
CA ASP A 14 -11.18 -34.42 -15.79
C ASP A 14 -12.08 -33.27 -16.22
N MET A 15 -12.79 -32.68 -15.24
CA MET A 15 -13.51 -31.44 -15.48
C MET A 15 -12.49 -30.31 -15.69
N VAL A 16 -12.38 -29.92 -16.94
CA VAL A 16 -11.62 -28.75 -17.34
C VAL A 16 -12.35 -27.48 -16.84
N THR A 17 -11.82 -26.86 -15.80
CA THR A 17 -12.40 -25.65 -15.18
C THR A 17 -12.06 -24.34 -15.89
N THR A 18 -11.22 -24.38 -16.93
CA THR A 18 -10.78 -23.18 -17.66
C THR A 18 -10.87 -23.34 -19.18
N ARG A 19 -11.16 -22.24 -19.87
CA ARG A 19 -11.24 -22.19 -21.34
C ARG A 19 -9.91 -22.60 -22.02
N ALA A 20 -8.79 -22.39 -21.33
CA ALA A 20 -7.45 -22.80 -21.76
C ALA A 20 -7.23 -24.32 -21.66
N GLY A 21 -7.75 -24.98 -20.61
CA GLY A 21 -7.73 -26.44 -20.52
C GLY A 21 -8.63 -27.09 -21.58
N ALA A 22 -9.72 -26.40 -21.98
CA ALA A 22 -10.69 -26.98 -22.93
C ALA A 22 -10.09 -27.05 -24.33
N ALA A 23 -9.26 -26.06 -24.67
CA ALA A 23 -8.48 -26.04 -25.90
C ALA A 23 -7.39 -27.13 -25.96
N ARG A 24 -6.84 -27.56 -24.81
CA ARG A 24 -5.87 -28.68 -24.75
C ARG A 24 -6.57 -30.03 -24.88
N ALA A 25 -7.67 -30.24 -24.17
CA ALA A 25 -8.45 -31.48 -24.25
C ALA A 25 -9.00 -31.74 -25.67
N ALA A 26 -9.51 -30.70 -26.34
CA ALA A 26 -10.02 -30.80 -27.72
C ALA A 26 -8.95 -31.22 -28.75
N ARG A 27 -7.66 -30.95 -28.49
CA ARG A 27 -6.56 -31.38 -29.36
C ARG A 27 -6.13 -32.83 -29.12
N ALA A 28 -6.33 -33.36 -27.92
CA ALA A 28 -6.00 -34.75 -27.58
C ALA A 28 -6.99 -35.75 -28.22
N SER A 29 -8.28 -35.42 -28.29
CA SER A 29 -9.30 -36.30 -28.91
C SER A 29 -9.22 -36.39 -30.43
N ALA A 30 -8.49 -35.50 -31.11
CA ALA A 30 -8.37 -35.50 -32.58
C ALA A 30 -7.41 -36.56 -33.14
N GLN A 31 -6.72 -37.34 -32.29
CA GLN A 31 -5.74 -38.35 -32.71
C GLN A 31 -6.25 -39.80 -32.66
N SER A 32 -7.51 -40.04 -32.29
CA SER A 32 -8.08 -41.41 -32.29
C SER A 32 -9.49 -41.47 -32.84
N SER A 33 -9.64 -41.69 -34.15
CA SER A 33 -10.79 -42.41 -34.74
C SER A 33 -10.56 -42.59 -36.24
N ASP A 34 -10.09 -43.77 -36.58
CA ASP A 34 -10.05 -44.30 -37.94
C ASP A 34 -11.32 -45.16 -38.11
N HIS A 35 -12.35 -44.64 -38.77
CA HIS A 35 -13.44 -45.45 -39.32
C HIS A 35 -14.19 -44.68 -40.42
N SER A 36 -14.12 -45.25 -41.61
CA SER A 36 -14.84 -44.89 -42.83
C SER A 36 -16.34 -45.10 -42.65
N ASP A 37 -17.15 -44.11 -43.01
CA ASP A 37 -18.40 -44.33 -43.75
C ASP A 37 -18.81 -43.09 -44.55
N GLN A 38 -19.28 -43.34 -45.77
CA GLN A 38 -19.70 -42.37 -46.78
C GLN A 38 -21.04 -41.74 -46.40
N ASP A 39 -21.11 -40.40 -46.41
CA ASP A 39 -22.36 -39.68 -46.60
C ASP A 39 -22.14 -38.37 -47.38
N GLN A 40 -23.10 -38.06 -48.24
CA GLN A 40 -23.04 -37.07 -49.32
C GLN A 40 -22.84 -35.61 -48.82
N PRO A 41 -22.18 -34.74 -49.62
CA PRO A 41 -21.92 -33.36 -49.20
C PRO A 41 -23.17 -32.49 -49.36
N LEU A 42 -23.66 -31.97 -48.23
CA LEU A 42 -24.50 -30.77 -48.20
C LEU A 42 -23.63 -29.54 -48.54
N PRO A 43 -24.18 -28.51 -49.22
CA PRO A 43 -23.40 -27.37 -49.66
C PRO A 43 -22.86 -26.62 -48.46
N SER A 44 -21.54 -26.58 -48.37
CA SER A 44 -20.78 -25.76 -47.44
C SER A 44 -21.25 -24.32 -47.57
N VAL A 45 -21.87 -23.79 -46.51
CA VAL A 45 -21.98 -22.34 -46.32
C VAL A 45 -20.55 -21.90 -46.02
N GLU A 46 -19.79 -21.61 -47.06
CA GLU A 46 -18.56 -20.84 -46.97
C GLU A 46 -18.92 -19.54 -46.25
N SER A 47 -18.55 -19.48 -44.97
CA SER A 47 -18.50 -18.21 -44.26
C SER A 47 -17.56 -17.33 -45.07
N THR A 48 -18.12 -16.38 -45.81
CA THR A 48 -17.38 -15.36 -46.54
C THR A 48 -16.58 -14.54 -45.52
N VAL A 49 -15.35 -15.00 -45.24
CA VAL A 49 -14.38 -14.29 -44.42
C VAL A 49 -14.01 -13.04 -45.20
N SER A 50 -14.61 -11.91 -44.84
CA SER A 50 -14.15 -10.61 -45.33
C SER A 50 -12.64 -10.52 -45.09
N PRO A 51 -11.83 -10.14 -46.11
CA PRO A 51 -10.39 -10.09 -45.96
C PRO A 51 -10.04 -9.14 -44.81
N THR A 52 -9.28 -9.62 -43.83
CA THR A 52 -8.77 -8.79 -42.75
C THR A 52 -8.00 -7.62 -43.39
N PRO A 53 -8.35 -6.36 -43.08
CA PRO A 53 -7.73 -5.20 -43.72
C PRO A 53 -6.22 -5.22 -43.49
N SER A 54 -5.47 -4.79 -44.51
CA SER A 54 -4.01 -4.72 -44.49
C SER A 54 -3.48 -3.66 -43.53
N LEU A 55 -4.32 -2.69 -43.15
CA LEU A 55 -4.04 -1.66 -42.17
C LEU A 55 -4.95 -1.89 -40.95
N VAL A 56 -4.34 -1.86 -39.76
CA VAL A 56 -5.03 -2.02 -38.47
C VAL A 56 -4.70 -0.79 -37.62
N ILE A 57 -5.71 -0.19 -36.99
CA ILE A 57 -5.54 0.94 -36.08
C ILE A 57 -5.70 0.42 -34.66
N SER A 58 -4.72 0.64 -33.80
CA SER A 58 -4.78 0.16 -32.42
C SER A 58 -5.61 1.06 -31.51
N THR A 59 -5.91 0.57 -30.31
CA THR A 59 -6.55 1.36 -29.24
C THR A 59 -5.75 2.59 -28.81
N LYS A 60 -4.44 2.62 -29.11
CA LYS A 60 -3.55 3.77 -28.89
C LYS A 60 -3.48 4.71 -30.09
N ASN A 61 -4.36 4.54 -31.08
CA ASN A 61 -4.40 5.31 -32.32
C ASN A 61 -3.11 5.18 -33.16
N LEU A 62 -2.37 4.08 -32.99
CA LEU A 62 -1.21 3.76 -33.82
C LEU A 62 -1.65 2.96 -35.04
N HIS A 63 -1.09 3.27 -36.20
CA HIS A 63 -1.44 2.64 -37.47
C HIS A 63 -0.43 1.55 -37.82
N TYR A 64 -0.90 0.33 -38.04
CA TYR A 64 -0.07 -0.85 -38.32
C TYR A 64 -0.36 -1.45 -39.69
N ASN A 65 0.69 -1.68 -40.49
CA ASN A 65 0.60 -2.42 -41.75
C ASN A 65 0.90 -3.91 -41.50
N VAL A 66 -0.12 -4.75 -41.67
CA VAL A 66 -0.05 -6.21 -41.49
C VAL A 66 -0.19 -6.97 -42.82
N SER A 67 -0.04 -6.28 -43.96
CA SER A 67 -0.20 -6.89 -45.28
C SER A 67 0.75 -8.07 -45.53
N ALA A 68 1.96 -8.03 -44.96
CA ALA A 68 2.96 -9.09 -45.08
C ALA A 68 2.62 -10.38 -44.30
N PHE A 69 1.68 -10.34 -43.36
CA PHE A 69 1.30 -11.49 -42.56
C PHE A 69 0.32 -12.41 -43.31
N ASP A 70 0.30 -13.69 -42.94
CA ASP A 70 -0.74 -14.61 -43.37
C ASP A 70 -2.09 -14.30 -42.69
N THR A 71 -3.17 -14.93 -43.16
CA THR A 71 -4.53 -14.68 -42.66
C THR A 71 -4.69 -14.93 -41.17
N ASP A 72 -4.01 -15.94 -40.60
CA ASP A 72 -4.11 -16.26 -39.18
C ASP A 72 -3.38 -15.22 -38.33
N LEU A 73 -2.16 -14.86 -38.71
CA LEU A 73 -1.35 -13.89 -38.02
C LEU A 73 -1.92 -12.48 -38.12
N ARG A 74 -2.49 -12.08 -39.27
CA ARG A 74 -3.27 -10.83 -39.39
C ARG A 74 -4.43 -10.79 -38.40
N ARG A 75 -5.16 -11.90 -38.25
CA ARG A 75 -6.27 -12.00 -37.30
C ARG A 75 -5.78 -11.90 -35.85
N ARG A 76 -4.63 -12.49 -35.51
CA ARG A 76 -4.02 -12.37 -34.17
C ARG A 76 -3.57 -10.94 -33.87
N ALA A 77 -2.88 -10.31 -34.82
CA ALA A 77 -2.45 -8.91 -34.72
C ALA A 77 -3.66 -7.98 -34.56
N LYS A 78 -4.67 -8.11 -35.42
CA LYS A 78 -5.92 -7.34 -35.33
C LYS A 78 -6.57 -7.48 -33.94
N LYS A 79 -6.73 -8.71 -33.43
CA LYS A 79 -7.29 -8.95 -32.09
C LYS A 79 -6.46 -8.36 -30.95
N GLY A 80 -5.14 -8.30 -31.09
CA GLY A 80 -4.26 -7.69 -30.08
C GLY A 80 -4.30 -6.16 -30.12
N LEU A 81 -4.33 -5.56 -31.31
CA LEU A 81 -4.25 -4.11 -31.50
C LEU A 81 -5.60 -3.40 -31.30
N GLU A 82 -6.69 -3.96 -31.82
CA GLU A 82 -8.05 -3.38 -31.72
C GLU A 82 -8.80 -3.88 -30.48
N GLY A 83 -8.35 -4.98 -29.86
CA GLY A 83 -9.06 -5.63 -28.77
C GLY A 83 -8.96 -4.84 -27.47
N SER A 84 -10.09 -4.29 -27.01
CA SER A 84 -10.22 -3.61 -25.71
C SER A 84 -10.37 -4.57 -24.52
N GLU A 85 -10.38 -5.88 -24.77
CA GLU A 85 -10.62 -6.92 -23.76
C GLU A 85 -9.35 -7.28 -22.96
N ILE A 86 -8.17 -6.97 -23.49
CA ILE A 86 -6.90 -7.30 -22.81
C ILE A 86 -6.57 -6.19 -21.81
N ARG A 87 -6.34 -6.59 -20.56
CA ARG A 87 -5.98 -5.70 -19.45
C ARG A 87 -4.78 -6.24 -18.70
N LEU A 88 -3.91 -5.33 -18.27
CA LEU A 88 -2.78 -5.65 -17.42
C LEU A 88 -3.22 -5.62 -15.97
N LYS A 89 -2.87 -6.69 -15.25
CA LYS A 89 -3.07 -6.87 -13.81
C LYS A 89 -1.94 -6.16 -13.05
N TYR A 90 -0.69 -6.53 -13.36
CA TYR A 90 0.53 -5.86 -12.91
C TYR A 90 1.71 -6.20 -13.82
N CYS A 91 2.79 -5.44 -13.71
CA CYS A 91 4.08 -5.76 -14.33
C CYS A 91 5.19 -5.80 -13.29
N ALA A 92 6.21 -6.63 -13.53
CA ALA A 92 7.33 -6.83 -12.62
C ALA A 92 8.64 -7.05 -13.40
N VAL A 93 9.76 -6.83 -12.73
CA VAL A 93 11.10 -7.20 -13.20
C VAL A 93 11.49 -8.55 -12.57
N SER A 94 12.29 -9.37 -13.25
CA SER A 94 12.77 -10.62 -12.65
C SER A 94 13.76 -10.34 -11.53
N GLU A 95 13.58 -11.05 -10.41
CA GLU A 95 14.47 -11.08 -9.24
C GLU A 95 15.90 -11.60 -9.54
N ASP A 96 16.13 -12.21 -10.70
CA ASP A 96 17.47 -12.62 -11.15
C ASP A 96 18.32 -11.38 -11.52
N GLU A 97 18.75 -10.66 -10.48
CA GLU A 97 19.20 -9.27 -10.49
C GLU A 97 20.54 -9.05 -11.22
N TYR A 98 21.29 -10.12 -11.51
CA TYR A 98 22.59 -9.99 -12.20
C TYR A 98 22.78 -11.13 -13.20
N SER A 99 22.19 -10.99 -14.39
CA SER A 99 22.78 -11.64 -15.56
C SER A 99 24.01 -10.83 -15.99
N PRO A 100 25.24 -11.35 -15.84
CA PRO A 100 26.44 -10.65 -16.32
C PRO A 100 26.32 -10.47 -17.84
N GLY A 101 25.96 -9.26 -18.27
CA GLY A 101 25.85 -8.85 -19.67
C GLY A 101 24.44 -8.74 -20.27
N GLY A 102 23.35 -8.69 -19.50
CA GLY A 102 21.99 -8.48 -20.05
C GLY A 102 21.04 -7.71 -19.13
N SER A 103 20.07 -7.00 -19.71
CA SER A 103 18.98 -6.36 -18.96
C SER A 103 18.11 -7.42 -18.26
N PRO A 104 17.39 -7.10 -17.17
CA PRO A 104 16.57 -8.10 -16.49
C PRO A 104 15.36 -8.48 -17.35
N LYS A 105 14.77 -9.66 -17.10
CA LYS A 105 13.53 -10.08 -17.78
C LYS A 105 12.37 -9.28 -17.21
N LYS A 106 11.46 -8.79 -18.07
CA LYS A 106 10.24 -8.08 -17.65
C LYS A 106 9.03 -8.99 -17.84
N PHE A 107 8.13 -8.97 -16.88
CA PHE A 107 6.89 -9.74 -16.88
C PHE A 107 5.67 -8.82 -16.89
N PHE A 108 4.69 -9.18 -17.70
CA PHE A 108 3.41 -8.51 -17.83
C PHE A 108 2.31 -9.53 -17.55
N HIS A 109 1.71 -9.45 -16.36
CA HIS A 109 0.63 -10.34 -15.93
C HIS A 109 -0.70 -9.74 -16.34
N LEU A 110 -1.47 -10.45 -17.18
CA LEU A 110 -2.76 -10.03 -17.68
C LEU A 110 -3.90 -10.64 -16.84
N GLU A 111 -5.09 -10.03 -16.85
CA GLU A 111 -6.26 -10.49 -16.08
C GLU A 111 -6.67 -11.95 -16.34
N ASP A 112 -6.38 -12.49 -17.53
CA ASP A 112 -6.71 -13.87 -17.92
C ASP A 112 -5.73 -14.93 -17.37
N GLU A 113 -4.93 -14.62 -16.34
CA GLU A 113 -3.82 -15.45 -15.83
C GLU A 113 -2.79 -15.79 -16.93
N ILE A 114 -2.59 -14.84 -17.83
CA ILE A 114 -1.65 -14.92 -18.95
C ILE A 114 -0.48 -14.00 -18.66
N THR A 115 0.74 -14.53 -18.72
CA THR A 115 1.95 -13.75 -18.57
C THR A 115 2.62 -13.61 -19.93
N VAL A 116 2.97 -12.37 -20.28
CA VAL A 116 3.88 -12.05 -21.38
C VAL A 116 5.23 -11.70 -20.77
N ALA A 117 6.31 -12.25 -21.30
CA ALA A 117 7.65 -11.96 -20.83
C ALA A 117 8.55 -11.45 -21.97
N MET A 118 9.35 -10.42 -21.69
CA MET A 118 10.20 -9.76 -22.69
C MET A 118 11.54 -9.33 -22.09
N GLY A 119 12.56 -9.15 -22.93
CA GLY A 119 13.87 -8.67 -22.51
C GLY A 119 14.77 -9.74 -21.90
N GLY A 120 15.90 -9.29 -21.36
CA GLY A 120 16.99 -10.15 -20.88
C GLY A 120 17.50 -11.12 -21.92
N ARG A 121 17.63 -12.41 -21.55
CA ARG A 121 18.17 -13.44 -22.46
C ARG A 121 17.17 -13.88 -23.54
N LEU A 122 15.93 -13.40 -23.50
CA LEU A 122 14.92 -13.75 -24.47
C LEU A 122 15.21 -13.09 -25.83
N ARG A 123 15.35 -13.92 -26.86
CA ARG A 123 15.49 -13.43 -28.24
C ARG A 123 14.19 -12.88 -28.81
N ARG A 124 13.05 -13.33 -28.28
CA ARG A 124 11.70 -12.93 -28.67
C ARG A 124 10.78 -12.99 -27.44
N PRO A 125 9.68 -12.21 -27.43
CA PRO A 125 8.68 -12.30 -26.37
C PRO A 125 8.09 -13.71 -26.24
N GLU A 126 7.86 -14.11 -25.00
CA GLU A 126 7.21 -15.38 -24.64
C GLU A 126 5.83 -15.10 -24.05
N CYS A 127 4.89 -16.03 -24.21
CA CYS A 127 3.58 -15.90 -23.61
C CYS A 127 3.02 -17.26 -23.17
N THR A 128 2.45 -17.31 -21.97
CA THR A 128 1.89 -18.54 -21.36
C THR A 128 0.56 -18.99 -21.97
N CYS A 129 -0.03 -18.21 -22.88
CA CYS A 129 -1.30 -18.57 -23.54
C CYS A 129 -1.21 -19.77 -24.51
N GLY A 130 -0.02 -20.32 -24.76
CA GLY A 130 0.22 -21.46 -25.66
C GLY A 130 0.15 -21.13 -27.15
N ALA A 131 -0.30 -19.94 -27.55
CA ALA A 131 -0.36 -19.55 -28.97
C ALA A 131 0.98 -19.08 -29.56
N ASN A 132 2.05 -19.03 -28.74
CA ASN A 132 3.39 -18.55 -29.09
C ASN A 132 4.41 -19.67 -29.40
N GLU A 133 4.04 -20.94 -29.26
CA GLU A 133 4.95 -22.11 -29.36
C GLU A 133 5.69 -22.25 -30.71
N LYS A 134 5.10 -21.76 -31.81
CA LYS A 134 5.73 -21.76 -33.15
C LYS A 134 6.67 -20.58 -33.39
N GLY A 135 6.91 -19.76 -32.36
CA GLY A 135 7.69 -18.53 -32.51
C GLY A 135 6.97 -17.37 -33.15
N LEU A 136 5.65 -17.50 -33.31
CA LEU A 136 4.79 -16.42 -33.79
C LEU A 136 4.17 -15.70 -32.59
N ALA A 137 3.99 -14.39 -32.69
CA ALA A 137 3.33 -13.63 -31.65
C ALA A 137 1.85 -14.04 -31.53
N CYS A 138 1.38 -14.04 -30.28
CA CYS A 138 -0.05 -14.14 -29.98
C CYS A 138 -0.65 -12.73 -29.85
N LYS A 139 -1.98 -12.65 -29.70
CA LYS A 139 -2.66 -11.35 -29.50
C LYS A 139 -2.10 -10.56 -28.30
N HIS A 140 -1.68 -11.24 -27.22
CA HIS A 140 -1.16 -10.60 -26.02
C HIS A 140 0.19 -9.93 -26.23
N ILE A 141 1.09 -10.57 -26.99
CA ILE A 141 2.41 -10.00 -27.31
C ILE A 141 2.24 -8.73 -28.15
N TYR A 142 1.36 -8.76 -29.15
CA TYR A 142 1.06 -7.57 -29.95
C TYR A 142 0.42 -6.45 -29.13
N TRP A 143 -0.50 -6.79 -28.21
CA TRP A 143 -1.08 -5.82 -27.30
C TRP A 143 -0.03 -5.19 -26.40
N VAL A 144 0.81 -5.97 -25.69
CA VAL A 144 1.88 -5.44 -24.82
C VAL A 144 2.86 -4.56 -25.61
N GLY A 145 3.25 -4.98 -26.82
CA GLY A 145 4.12 -4.20 -27.69
C GLY A 145 3.52 -2.84 -28.10
N ASP A 146 2.24 -2.81 -28.47
CA ASP A 146 1.50 -1.58 -28.79
C ASP A 146 1.46 -0.60 -27.60
N GLN A 147 1.17 -1.11 -26.40
CA GLN A 147 1.13 -0.29 -25.19
C GLN A 147 2.49 0.34 -24.90
N ILE A 148 3.59 -0.44 -24.97
CA ILE A 148 4.94 0.07 -24.71
C ILE A 148 5.34 1.11 -25.77
N ILE A 149 5.10 0.83 -27.05
CA ILE A 149 5.46 1.78 -28.12
C ILE A 149 4.70 3.09 -28.03
N SER A 150 3.44 3.06 -27.57
CA SER A 150 2.66 4.27 -27.36
C SER A 150 3.27 5.25 -26.34
N THR A 151 4.27 4.82 -25.56
CA THR A 151 5.02 5.68 -24.62
C THR A 151 6.28 6.32 -25.22
N SER A 152 6.59 5.99 -26.49
CA SER A 152 7.72 6.54 -27.22
C SER A 152 7.37 7.91 -27.81
N PRO A 153 8.33 8.84 -27.97
CA PRO A 153 8.08 10.14 -28.60
C PRO A 153 7.53 9.99 -30.03
N ASP A 154 6.63 10.88 -30.44
CA ASP A 154 5.99 10.88 -31.76
C ASP A 154 7.01 10.88 -32.92
N ASP A 155 8.16 11.53 -32.74
CA ASP A 155 9.25 11.58 -33.72
C ASP A 155 9.88 10.20 -34.02
N MET A 156 9.69 9.22 -33.13
CA MET A 156 10.16 7.84 -33.30
C MET A 156 9.12 6.94 -33.99
N VAL A 157 7.86 7.35 -34.07
CA VAL A 157 6.75 6.53 -34.55
C VAL A 157 6.34 6.96 -35.96
N LYS A 158 7.10 6.51 -36.96
CA LYS A 158 6.72 6.71 -38.37
C LYS A 158 5.60 5.76 -38.76
N THR A 159 4.40 6.28 -38.95
CA THR A 159 3.24 5.49 -39.38
C THR A 159 3.21 5.32 -40.92
N PRO A 160 2.74 4.17 -41.44
CA PRO A 160 2.28 2.99 -40.71
C PRO A 160 3.43 2.09 -40.24
N LEU A 161 3.34 1.62 -38.99
CA LEU A 161 4.31 0.73 -38.36
C LEU A 161 4.20 -0.70 -38.87
N HIS A 162 5.33 -1.40 -39.02
CA HIS A 162 5.36 -2.81 -39.39
C HIS A 162 5.63 -3.70 -38.18
N LEU A 163 4.76 -4.67 -37.92
CA LEU A 163 4.97 -5.66 -36.86
C LEU A 163 5.90 -6.77 -37.36
N SER A 164 6.81 -7.26 -36.51
CA SER A 164 7.50 -8.52 -36.78
C SER A 164 6.56 -9.73 -36.52
N PRO A 165 6.73 -10.86 -37.23
CA PRO A 165 5.87 -12.03 -37.03
C PRO A 165 5.95 -12.64 -35.63
N ASP A 166 7.08 -12.49 -34.95
CA ASP A 166 7.34 -12.98 -33.59
C ASP A 166 7.03 -11.93 -32.50
N GLY A 167 6.68 -10.70 -32.89
CA GLY A 167 6.41 -9.58 -31.99
C GLY A 167 7.64 -9.01 -31.28
N SER A 168 8.86 -9.41 -31.66
CA SER A 168 10.11 -8.88 -31.08
C SER A 168 10.41 -7.44 -31.49
N LYS A 169 9.87 -6.98 -32.62
CA LYS A 169 10.09 -5.65 -33.20
C LYS A 169 8.80 -5.05 -33.73
N ILE A 170 8.76 -3.73 -33.69
CA ILE A 170 7.79 -2.90 -34.39
C ILE A 170 8.60 -1.85 -35.13
N GLU A 171 8.55 -1.89 -36.46
CA GLU A 171 9.52 -1.26 -37.33
C GLU A 171 10.95 -1.72 -36.96
N ASP A 172 11.86 -0.78 -36.70
CA ASP A 172 13.23 -1.05 -36.25
C ASP A 172 13.38 -1.02 -34.71
N VAL A 173 12.30 -0.76 -33.97
CA VAL A 173 12.33 -0.59 -32.52
C VAL A 173 11.94 -1.89 -31.81
N LYS A 174 12.74 -2.29 -30.81
CA LYS A 174 12.35 -3.40 -29.91
C LYS A 174 11.64 -2.83 -28.68
N PRO A 175 10.40 -3.26 -28.38
CA PRO A 175 9.74 -2.89 -27.14
C PRO A 175 10.59 -3.15 -25.88
N ALA A 176 11.40 -4.21 -25.88
CA ALA A 176 12.33 -4.50 -24.78
C ALA A 176 13.41 -3.41 -24.60
N GLU A 177 13.89 -2.79 -25.67
CA GLU A 177 14.90 -1.72 -25.59
C GLU A 177 14.28 -0.42 -25.04
N ILE A 178 13.00 -0.17 -25.32
CA ILE A 178 12.25 0.95 -24.70
C ILE A 178 12.13 0.72 -23.19
N LEU A 179 11.76 -0.51 -22.77
CA LEU A 179 11.71 -0.88 -21.35
C LEU A 179 13.07 -0.71 -20.66
N ASP A 180 14.16 -1.05 -21.34
CA ASP A 180 15.52 -0.92 -20.82
C ASP A 180 15.96 0.54 -20.71
N THR A 181 15.56 1.38 -21.67
CA THR A 181 15.99 2.78 -21.74
C THR A 181 15.17 3.68 -20.82
N LYS A 182 13.84 3.52 -20.80
CA LYS A 182 12.93 4.35 -20.01
C LYS A 182 12.72 3.79 -18.59
N GLY A 183 12.92 2.48 -18.40
CA GLY A 183 12.61 1.78 -17.16
C GLY A 183 11.14 1.32 -17.10
N LEU A 184 10.91 0.11 -16.59
CA LEU A 184 9.57 -0.48 -16.48
C LEU A 184 8.66 0.34 -15.53
N ALA A 185 9.19 0.82 -14.40
CA ALA A 185 8.45 1.63 -13.45
C ALA A 185 7.92 2.94 -14.07
N ASN A 186 8.74 3.64 -14.86
CA ASN A 186 8.33 4.88 -15.55
C ASN A 186 7.26 4.62 -16.61
N ILE A 187 7.41 3.55 -17.40
CA ILE A 187 6.40 3.14 -18.38
C ILE A 187 5.09 2.74 -17.69
N ALA A 188 5.18 2.03 -16.57
CA ALA A 188 4.02 1.67 -15.78
C ALA A 188 3.29 2.92 -15.27
N ASN A 189 4.03 3.93 -14.80
CA ASN A 189 3.45 5.20 -14.38
C ASN A 189 2.72 5.92 -15.54
N ASP A 190 3.36 6.06 -16.71
CA ASP A 190 2.76 6.71 -17.89
C ASP A 190 1.47 6.01 -18.36
N LEU A 191 1.47 4.67 -18.31
CA LEU A 191 0.34 3.84 -18.72
C LEU A 191 -0.66 3.60 -17.59
N LYS A 192 -0.40 4.15 -16.39
CA LYS A 192 -1.17 3.93 -15.16
C LYS A 192 -1.32 2.45 -14.78
N TRP A 193 -0.32 1.66 -15.11
CA TRP A 193 -0.21 0.26 -14.74
C TRP A 193 0.23 0.09 -13.29
N VAL A 194 -0.13 -1.05 -12.71
CA VAL A 194 0.37 -1.46 -11.41
C VAL A 194 1.77 -2.06 -11.62
N TYR A 195 2.79 -1.38 -11.10
CA TYR A 195 4.15 -1.91 -11.03
C TYR A 195 4.30 -2.63 -9.70
N ARG A 196 4.72 -3.89 -9.75
CA ARG A 196 5.11 -4.65 -8.56
C ARG A 196 6.59 -4.44 -8.36
N ASP A 197 6.91 -3.65 -7.34
CA ASP A 197 8.21 -3.70 -6.69
C ASP A 197 8.13 -4.72 -5.56
N ASP A 198 9.13 -5.59 -5.43
CA ASP A 198 9.09 -6.61 -4.38
C ASP A 198 9.33 -5.99 -3.00
N ASP A 199 9.97 -4.81 -2.94
CA ASP A 199 10.10 -4.00 -1.72
C ASP A 199 8.75 -3.43 -1.24
N ASP A 200 7.77 -3.29 -2.14
CA ASP A 200 6.43 -2.75 -1.80
C ASP A 200 5.46 -3.82 -1.28
N LEU A 201 5.83 -5.10 -1.38
CA LEU A 201 4.98 -6.22 -0.94
C LEU A 201 5.30 -6.63 0.50
N PRO A 202 4.28 -7.05 1.27
CA PRO A 202 4.50 -7.64 2.58
C PRO A 202 5.40 -8.88 2.50
N GLU A 203 6.25 -9.08 3.51
CA GLU A 203 7.22 -10.19 3.51
C GLU A 203 6.52 -11.55 3.58
N ASP A 204 5.40 -11.62 4.31
CA ASP A 204 4.57 -12.80 4.43
C ASP A 204 3.05 -12.50 4.55
N ASP A 205 2.25 -13.57 4.69
CA ASP A 205 0.79 -13.50 4.81
C ASP A 205 0.35 -12.81 6.12
N ASP A 206 1.14 -12.90 7.18
CA ASP A 206 0.83 -12.26 8.47
C ASP A 206 1.10 -10.75 8.37
N ASP A 207 2.20 -10.34 7.75
CA ASP A 207 2.49 -8.93 7.45
C ASP A 207 1.45 -8.32 6.50
N LEU A 208 1.03 -9.08 5.48
CA LEU A 208 -0.06 -8.67 4.60
C LEU A 208 -1.34 -8.46 5.40
N LYS A 209 -1.66 -9.37 6.31
CA LYS A 209 -2.84 -9.26 7.16
C LYS A 209 -2.77 -8.02 8.04
N GLU A 210 -1.65 -7.78 8.73
CA GLU A 210 -1.47 -6.60 9.58
C GLU A 210 -1.60 -5.30 8.78
N THR A 211 -0.96 -5.23 7.62
CA THR A 211 -0.99 -4.06 6.74
C THR A 211 -2.41 -3.77 6.24
N VAL A 212 -3.13 -4.80 5.78
CA VAL A 212 -4.53 -4.66 5.33
C VAL A 212 -5.41 -4.21 6.50
N ILE A 213 -5.25 -4.79 7.70
CA ILE A 213 -6.03 -4.38 8.87
C ILE A 213 -5.77 -2.91 9.23
N ASP A 214 -4.52 -2.46 9.21
CA ASP A 214 -4.16 -1.07 9.45
C ASP A 214 -4.77 -0.12 8.42
N MET A 215 -4.73 -0.49 7.14
CA MET A 215 -5.39 0.26 6.05
C MET A 215 -6.89 0.41 6.30
N PHE A 216 -7.57 -0.70 6.65
CA PHE A 216 -9.00 -0.69 6.92
C PHE A 216 -9.37 0.04 8.22
N SER A 217 -8.43 0.16 9.17
CA SER A 217 -8.63 0.95 10.37
C SER A 217 -9.00 2.40 10.02
N CYS A 218 -8.54 2.95 8.89
CA CYS A 218 -8.87 4.31 8.45
C CYS A 218 -10.38 4.54 8.29
N PHE A 219 -11.16 3.50 7.98
CA PHE A 219 -12.61 3.59 7.81
C PHE A 219 -13.40 3.26 9.07
N GLU A 220 -12.71 2.95 10.17
CA GLU A 220 -13.35 2.58 11.42
C GLU A 220 -14.09 3.78 12.06
N PRO A 221 -15.43 3.73 12.17
CA PRO A 221 -16.27 4.88 12.53
C PRO A 221 -16.19 5.32 13.99
N ARG A 222 -15.56 4.54 14.85
CA ARG A 222 -15.39 4.85 16.28
C ARG A 222 -13.99 5.37 16.60
N ASP A 223 -13.24 5.77 15.58
CA ASP A 223 -11.91 6.33 15.73
C ASP A 223 -10.95 5.38 16.47
N ALA A 224 -11.14 4.06 16.34
CA ALA A 224 -10.19 3.07 16.84
C ALA A 224 -8.83 3.33 16.18
N LEU A 225 -7.76 3.33 16.98
CA LEU A 225 -6.41 3.37 16.43
C LEU A 225 -6.05 1.99 15.83
N PRO A 226 -5.11 1.91 14.88
CA PRO A 226 -4.77 0.66 14.20
C PRO A 226 -4.50 -0.49 15.18
N GLY A 227 -3.67 -0.26 16.22
CA GLY A 227 -3.35 -1.28 17.22
C GLY A 227 -4.59 -1.83 17.96
N GLU A 228 -5.58 -1.00 18.26
CA GLU A 228 -6.82 -1.44 18.91
C GLU A 228 -7.73 -2.18 17.94
N PHE A 229 -7.75 -1.72 16.69
CA PHE A 229 -8.54 -2.32 15.62
C PHE A 229 -8.03 -3.71 15.23
N ARG A 230 -6.76 -4.04 15.50
CA ARG A 230 -6.23 -5.40 15.24
C ARG A 230 -6.82 -6.49 16.13
N TYR A 231 -7.33 -6.16 17.32
CA TYR A 231 -7.74 -7.17 18.30
C TYR A 231 -9.28 -7.33 18.39
N PRO A 232 -9.87 -8.31 17.68
CA PRO A 232 -11.32 -8.52 17.63
C PRO A 232 -11.92 -8.94 18.99
N GLU A 233 -11.11 -9.53 19.85
CA GLU A 233 -11.50 -9.98 21.19
C GLU A 233 -11.50 -8.88 22.25
N SER A 234 -11.07 -7.66 21.90
CA SER A 234 -11.17 -6.53 22.83
C SER A 234 -12.64 -6.32 23.24
N PRO A 235 -12.95 -6.21 24.54
CA PRO A 235 -14.30 -5.88 25.02
C PRO A 235 -14.84 -4.56 24.45
N LEU A 236 -13.95 -3.73 23.90
CA LEU A 236 -14.23 -2.43 23.32
C LEU A 236 -14.62 -2.51 21.82
N THR A 237 -14.42 -3.66 21.16
CA THR A 237 -14.68 -3.85 19.73
C THR A 237 -16.18 -3.88 19.47
N SER A 238 -16.69 -2.81 18.84
CA SER A 238 -18.11 -2.70 18.52
C SER A 238 -18.52 -3.68 17.42
N GLU A 239 -19.82 -4.00 17.34
CA GLU A 239 -20.35 -4.83 16.24
C GLU A 239 -19.97 -4.26 14.86
N ARG A 240 -20.01 -2.93 14.72
CA ARG A 240 -19.62 -2.25 13.48
C ARG A 240 -18.13 -2.43 13.18
N SER A 241 -17.27 -2.35 14.19
CA SER A 241 -15.83 -2.57 14.06
C SER A 241 -15.50 -3.99 13.61
N LYS A 242 -16.22 -4.98 14.15
CA LYS A 242 -16.11 -6.39 13.72
C LYS A 242 -16.45 -6.56 12.24
N LYS A 243 -17.39 -5.79 11.69
CA LYS A 243 -17.71 -5.84 10.25
C LYS A 243 -16.60 -5.28 9.36
N TYR A 244 -15.88 -4.25 9.80
CA TYR A 244 -14.70 -3.78 9.07
C TYR A 244 -13.54 -4.77 9.16
N GLN A 245 -13.37 -5.45 10.30
CA GLN A 245 -12.39 -6.54 10.43
C GLN A 245 -12.71 -7.74 9.54
N GLU A 246 -13.97 -8.21 9.53
CA GLU A 246 -14.42 -9.28 8.62
C GLU A 246 -14.17 -8.92 7.14
N LEU A 247 -14.33 -7.64 6.79
CA LEU A 247 -14.02 -7.14 5.46
C LEU A 247 -12.51 -7.16 5.19
N ALA A 248 -11.69 -6.67 6.13
CA ALA A 248 -10.23 -6.71 6.03
C ALA A 248 -9.73 -8.15 5.85
N ASP A 249 -10.21 -9.10 6.65
CA ASP A 249 -9.88 -10.52 6.53
C ASP A 249 -10.25 -11.12 5.17
N LEU A 250 -11.42 -10.76 4.63
CA LEU A 250 -11.83 -11.18 3.29
C LEU A 250 -10.89 -10.61 2.24
N PHE A 251 -10.52 -9.33 2.35
CA PHE A 251 -9.57 -8.69 1.44
C PHE A 251 -8.19 -9.33 1.50
N THR A 252 -7.66 -9.60 2.69
CA THR A 252 -6.38 -10.31 2.88
C THR A 252 -6.37 -11.64 2.15
N GLN A 253 -7.46 -12.44 2.24
CA GLN A 253 -7.56 -13.73 1.54
C GLN A 253 -7.54 -13.61 0.00
N TYR A 254 -8.09 -12.53 -0.55
CA TYR A 254 -8.02 -12.28 -1.99
C TYR A 254 -6.67 -11.71 -2.39
N ALA A 255 -6.11 -10.80 -1.59
CA ALA A 255 -4.81 -10.17 -1.81
C ALA A 255 -3.65 -11.17 -1.76
N SER A 256 -3.70 -12.19 -0.90
CA SER A 256 -2.66 -13.23 -0.83
C SER A 256 -2.61 -14.09 -2.10
N ARG A 257 -3.74 -14.26 -2.79
CA ARG A 257 -3.82 -14.94 -4.08
C ARG A 257 -3.52 -14.03 -5.26
N ASP A 258 -3.73 -12.74 -5.07
CA ASP A 258 -3.63 -11.71 -6.09
C ASP A 258 -2.93 -10.46 -5.54
N PRO A 259 -1.59 -10.38 -5.65
CA PRO A 259 -0.83 -9.22 -5.18
C PRO A 259 -1.24 -7.90 -5.84
N SER A 260 -1.85 -7.95 -7.04
CA SER A 260 -2.32 -6.73 -7.69
C SER A 260 -3.48 -6.08 -6.97
N LEU A 261 -4.31 -6.86 -6.27
CA LEU A 261 -5.38 -6.32 -5.45
C LEU A 261 -4.82 -5.52 -4.28
N TYR A 262 -3.79 -6.04 -3.61
CA TYR A 262 -3.08 -5.33 -2.56
C TYR A 262 -2.46 -4.03 -3.08
N LEU A 263 -1.71 -4.09 -4.18
CA LEU A 263 -1.06 -2.90 -4.76
C LEU A 263 -2.08 -1.84 -5.21
N GLN A 264 -3.22 -2.26 -5.77
CA GLN A 264 -4.31 -1.33 -6.10
C GLN A 264 -4.93 -0.69 -4.85
N MET A 265 -5.09 -1.48 -3.79
CA MET A 265 -5.60 -0.98 -2.52
C MET A 265 -4.63 0.02 -1.88
N ARG A 266 -3.33 -0.25 -1.90
CA ARG A 266 -2.25 0.65 -1.43
C ARG A 266 -2.22 1.97 -2.18
N LYS A 267 -2.69 1.97 -3.44
CA LYS A 267 -2.86 3.19 -4.25
C LYS A 267 -4.12 3.99 -3.89
N ILE A 268 -5.13 3.35 -3.32
CA ILE A 268 -6.39 4.00 -2.89
C ILE A 268 -6.24 4.52 -1.46
N ILE A 269 -5.62 3.72 -0.60
CA ILE A 269 -5.32 3.99 0.80
C ILE A 269 -3.80 4.10 0.86
N ASP A 270 -3.29 5.27 0.52
CA ASP A 270 -1.86 5.55 0.55
C ASP A 270 -1.41 5.95 1.96
N ALA A 271 -0.09 5.93 2.17
CA ALA A 271 0.50 6.22 3.47
C ALA A 271 0.22 7.67 3.95
N ASP A 272 0.07 8.63 3.02
CA ASP A 272 -0.36 10.00 3.36
C ASP A 272 -1.78 10.02 3.94
N PHE A 273 -2.72 9.32 3.28
CA PHE A 273 -4.09 9.20 3.77
C PHE A 273 -4.14 8.48 5.13
N GLU A 274 -3.42 7.37 5.29
CA GLU A 274 -3.31 6.65 6.57
C GLU A 274 -2.79 7.55 7.69
N SER A 275 -1.68 8.26 7.44
CA SER A 275 -1.06 9.19 8.39
C SER A 275 -2.01 10.31 8.80
N ARG A 276 -2.66 10.97 7.82
CA ARG A 276 -3.64 12.02 8.13
C ARG A 276 -4.78 11.49 9.00
N VAL A 277 -5.41 10.37 8.62
CA VAL A 277 -6.54 9.81 9.37
C VAL A 277 -6.12 9.35 10.76
N PHE A 278 -4.93 8.76 10.90
CA PHE A 278 -4.37 8.39 12.19
C PHE A 278 -4.26 9.60 13.13
N PHE A 279 -3.62 10.68 12.67
CA PHE A 279 -3.43 11.87 13.49
C PHE A 279 -4.74 12.62 13.78
N GLU A 280 -5.71 12.64 12.84
CA GLU A 280 -7.06 13.16 13.11
C GLU A 280 -7.74 12.41 14.28
N LYS A 281 -7.61 11.08 14.33
CA LYS A 281 -8.14 10.27 15.43
C LYS A 281 -7.40 10.52 16.74
N VAL A 282 -6.08 10.63 16.70
CA VAL A 282 -5.24 10.94 17.86
C VAL A 282 -5.61 12.29 18.45
N GLU A 283 -5.70 13.34 17.64
CA GLU A 283 -6.10 14.68 18.09
C GLU A 283 -7.47 14.67 18.77
N LYS A 284 -8.44 13.99 18.15
CA LYS A 284 -9.77 13.84 18.74
C LYS A 284 -9.73 13.12 20.09
N ARG A 285 -8.91 12.07 20.21
CA ARG A 285 -8.75 11.33 21.47
C ARG A 285 -8.05 12.15 22.54
N ILE A 286 -7.03 12.92 22.19
CA ILE A 286 -6.40 13.86 23.12
C ILE A 286 -7.46 14.80 23.70
N ALA A 287 -8.28 15.41 22.83
CA ALA A 287 -9.36 16.29 23.27
C ALA A 287 -10.38 15.57 24.18
N LEU A 288 -10.88 14.40 23.75
CA LEU A 288 -11.84 13.61 24.53
C LEU A 288 -11.30 13.17 25.89
N THR A 289 -10.01 12.80 25.97
CA THR A 289 -9.38 12.39 27.24
C THR A 289 -9.34 13.54 28.24
N PHE A 290 -8.97 14.75 27.80
CA PHE A 290 -9.02 15.93 28.67
C PHE A 290 -10.45 16.34 29.02
N ASP A 291 -11.38 16.33 28.06
CA ASP A 291 -12.78 16.66 28.31
C ASP A 291 -13.44 15.68 29.30
N ALA A 292 -13.08 14.39 29.22
CA ALA A 292 -13.53 13.36 30.14
C ALA A 292 -13.00 13.55 31.57
N LEU A 293 -11.76 14.05 31.71
CA LEU A 293 -11.20 14.44 33.01
C LEU A 293 -11.92 15.68 33.56
N ASP A 294 -12.12 16.70 32.73
CA ASP A 294 -12.81 17.93 33.14
C ASP A 294 -14.27 17.63 33.54
N GLU A 295 -14.95 16.73 32.82
CA GLU A 295 -16.29 16.25 33.21
C GLU A 295 -16.27 15.45 34.51
N TYR A 296 -15.25 14.60 34.70
CA TYR A 296 -15.05 13.90 35.96
C TYR A 296 -14.92 14.91 37.10
N ILE A 297 -14.04 15.91 36.99
CA ILE A 297 -13.79 17.00 37.97
C ILE A 297 -15.00 17.90 38.21
N ALA A 298 -15.92 18.04 37.25
CA ALA A 298 -17.14 18.79 37.45
C ALA A 298 -18.24 17.98 38.17
N LYS A 299 -18.45 16.72 37.78
CA LYS A 299 -19.68 15.96 38.12
C LYS A 299 -19.44 14.77 39.05
N GLY A 300 -18.20 14.33 39.18
CA GLY A 300 -17.80 13.20 40.00
C GLY A 300 -18.11 11.84 39.41
N PRO A 301 -17.82 10.76 40.19
CA PRO A 301 -17.84 9.38 39.70
C PRO A 301 -19.23 8.79 39.44
N LYS A 302 -20.34 9.45 39.84
CA LYS A 302 -21.69 8.86 39.71
C LYS A 302 -22.20 8.84 38.26
N THR A 303 -22.53 7.62 37.83
CA THR A 303 -23.02 7.22 36.52
C THR A 303 -24.53 7.40 36.38
N LEU A 304 -24.97 8.11 35.34
CA LEU A 304 -26.13 7.67 34.58
C LEU A 304 -25.55 7.12 33.28
N SER A 305 -25.92 5.88 32.95
CA SER A 305 -25.31 5.00 31.95
C SER A 305 -25.29 5.52 30.50
N GLU A 306 -25.67 6.77 30.26
CA GLU A 306 -25.81 7.40 28.94
C GLU A 306 -24.98 8.70 28.81
N GLY A 307 -24.03 8.95 29.71
CA GLY A 307 -23.14 10.10 29.66
C GLY A 307 -21.83 9.86 28.88
N PRO A 308 -21.09 10.93 28.51
CA PRO A 308 -19.74 10.82 27.97
C PRO A 308 -18.81 10.04 28.92
N PRO A 309 -17.71 9.44 28.40
CA PRO A 309 -16.70 8.83 29.26
C PRO A 309 -16.19 9.86 30.27
N ARG A 310 -15.92 9.41 31.49
CA ARG A 310 -15.32 10.22 32.55
C ARG A 310 -14.07 9.52 33.04
N PHE A 311 -12.96 10.24 33.10
CA PHE A 311 -11.68 9.72 33.55
C PHE A 311 -11.27 10.42 34.83
N ASP A 312 -10.92 9.66 35.86
CA ASP A 312 -10.15 10.23 36.96
C ASP A 312 -8.72 10.55 36.50
N VAL A 313 -7.93 11.21 37.35
CA VAL A 313 -6.54 11.59 37.03
C VAL A 313 -5.70 10.38 36.61
N SER A 314 -5.84 9.24 37.30
CA SER A 314 -5.08 8.01 36.98
C SER A 314 -5.47 7.42 35.63
N SER A 315 -6.76 7.28 35.35
CA SER A 315 -7.26 6.80 34.06
C SER A 315 -6.88 7.76 32.92
N CYS A 316 -6.91 9.07 33.17
CA CYS A 316 -6.46 10.08 32.21
C CYS A 316 -4.97 9.95 31.91
N ALA A 317 -4.14 9.74 32.94
CA ALA A 317 -2.70 9.54 32.79
C ALA A 317 -2.40 8.27 31.97
N GLU A 318 -3.06 7.15 32.26
CA GLU A 318 -2.92 5.91 31.51
C GLU A 318 -3.29 6.08 30.03
N GLN A 319 -4.41 6.76 29.75
CA GLN A 319 -4.85 7.02 28.37
C GLN A 319 -3.88 7.93 27.62
N LEU A 320 -3.35 8.98 28.25
CA LEU A 320 -2.36 9.86 27.62
C LEU A 320 -1.04 9.11 27.34
N THR A 321 -0.57 8.28 28.26
CA THR A 321 0.63 7.44 28.05
C THR A 321 0.41 6.44 26.91
N SER A 322 -0.76 5.81 26.83
CA SER A 322 -1.09 4.92 25.71
C SER A 322 -1.13 5.65 24.37
N LEU A 323 -1.62 6.90 24.34
CA LEU A 323 -1.60 7.73 23.13
C LEU A 323 -0.18 8.11 22.71
N VAL A 324 0.70 8.45 23.67
CA VAL A 324 2.12 8.73 23.39
C VAL A 324 2.80 7.52 22.76
N GLY A 325 2.59 6.32 23.33
CA GLY A 325 3.13 5.08 22.76
C GLY A 325 2.59 4.82 21.34
N ALA A 326 1.28 5.00 21.13
CA ALA A 326 0.69 4.81 19.80
C ALA A 326 1.24 5.81 18.75
N ILE A 327 1.52 7.05 19.14
CA ILE A 327 2.12 8.06 18.25
C ILE A 327 3.55 7.65 17.88
N ASP A 328 4.36 7.23 18.86
CA ASP A 328 5.75 6.83 18.65
C ASP A 328 5.84 5.57 17.77
N ASP A 329 5.01 4.55 18.05
CA ASP A 329 4.92 3.33 17.25
C ASP A 329 4.46 3.60 15.81
N PHE A 330 3.54 4.55 15.61
CA PHE A 330 3.09 4.92 14.27
C PHE A 330 4.19 5.62 13.48
N TYR A 331 4.86 6.60 14.10
CA TYR A 331 5.93 7.35 13.45
C TYR A 331 7.09 6.43 13.05
N HIS A 332 7.53 5.50 13.91
CA HIS A 332 8.63 4.59 13.58
C HIS A 332 8.31 3.65 12.40
N ARG A 333 7.03 3.31 12.19
CA ARG A 333 6.59 2.48 11.05
C ARG A 333 6.41 3.25 9.75
N GLN A 334 6.23 4.58 9.81
CA GLN A 334 5.94 5.42 8.65
C GLN A 334 6.77 6.72 8.64
N ALA A 335 8.05 6.61 9.02
CA ALA A 335 8.95 7.75 9.18
C ALA A 335 9.26 8.47 7.84
N ASP A 336 9.05 7.79 6.73
CA ASP A 336 9.24 8.26 5.36
C ASP A 336 8.04 9.05 4.82
N VAL A 337 6.89 9.02 5.50
CA VAL A 337 5.69 9.74 5.08
C VAL A 337 5.82 11.25 5.30
N GLU A 338 5.46 12.02 4.28
CA GLU A 338 5.49 13.48 4.32
C GLU A 338 4.63 14.03 5.48
N ASP A 339 5.18 15.00 6.20
CA ASP A 339 4.57 15.65 7.37
C ASP A 339 4.26 14.72 8.58
N ALA A 340 4.57 13.41 8.54
CA ALA A 340 4.30 12.51 9.67
C ALA A 340 5.03 12.96 10.95
N ALA A 341 6.29 13.36 10.82
CA ALA A 341 7.08 13.95 11.91
C ALA A 341 6.43 15.22 12.48
N ALA A 342 5.95 16.12 11.62
CA ALA A 342 5.32 17.37 12.03
C ALA A 342 4.00 17.12 12.77
N ARG A 343 3.18 16.16 12.31
CA ARG A 343 1.92 15.77 12.97
C ARG A 343 2.18 15.08 14.31
N ALA A 344 3.17 14.19 14.37
CA ALA A 344 3.62 13.56 15.62
C ALA A 344 4.07 14.61 16.63
N ALA A 345 4.94 15.54 16.22
CA ALA A 345 5.40 16.63 17.06
C ALA A 345 4.24 17.48 17.59
N MET A 346 3.29 17.84 16.72
CA MET A 346 2.10 18.61 17.11
C MET A 346 1.26 17.89 18.17
N ALA A 347 0.97 16.61 17.98
CA ALA A 347 0.18 15.82 18.93
C ALA A 347 0.91 15.68 20.29
N LEU A 348 2.19 15.34 20.27
CA LEU A 348 3.01 15.19 21.47
C LEU A 348 3.17 16.51 22.24
N VAL A 349 3.47 17.62 21.54
CA VAL A 349 3.57 18.95 22.18
C VAL A 349 2.22 19.38 22.75
N THR A 350 1.11 19.07 22.08
CA THR A 350 -0.24 19.38 22.60
C THR A 350 -0.53 18.62 23.89
N ILE A 351 -0.15 17.34 23.98
CA ILE A 351 -0.25 16.55 25.21
C ILE A 351 0.59 17.20 26.31
N LEU A 352 1.86 17.50 26.03
CA LEU A 352 2.79 18.08 27.00
C LEU A 352 2.29 19.43 27.53
N ASP A 353 1.90 20.34 26.66
CA ASP A 353 1.40 21.68 27.03
C ASP A 353 0.19 21.57 27.96
N ARG A 354 -0.82 20.77 27.57
CA ARG A 354 -2.04 20.58 28.37
C ARG A 354 -1.82 19.88 29.71
N VAL A 355 -0.81 19.02 29.82
CA VAL A 355 -0.40 18.40 31.10
C VAL A 355 0.29 19.44 31.98
N THR A 356 1.18 20.26 31.42
CA THR A 356 1.85 21.32 32.20
C THR A 356 0.91 22.41 32.70
N ASP A 357 -0.19 22.69 31.99
CA ASP A 357 -1.25 23.59 32.46
C ASP A 357 -2.04 23.05 33.66
N ARG A 358 -1.94 21.74 33.95
CA ARG A 358 -2.71 21.05 34.99
C ARG A 358 -1.87 20.67 36.20
N ASN A 359 -0.83 21.45 36.53
CA ASN A 359 -0.10 21.32 37.79
C ASN A 359 -0.87 21.91 38.97
N VAL A 360 -2.05 21.35 39.24
CA VAL A 360 -2.92 21.72 40.36
C VAL A 360 -3.56 20.44 40.91
N ASN A 361 -4.00 20.50 42.17
CA ASN A 361 -4.83 19.42 42.70
C ASN A 361 -6.21 19.49 42.05
N ALA A 362 -6.49 18.52 41.17
CA ALA A 362 -7.72 18.42 40.38
C ALA A 362 -8.98 18.28 41.26
N TYR A 363 -8.82 17.84 42.51
CA TYR A 363 -9.92 17.62 43.46
C TYR A 363 -9.97 18.67 44.56
N GLU A 364 -9.19 19.75 44.46
CA GLU A 364 -9.27 20.83 45.44
C GLU A 364 -10.63 21.54 45.35
N GLY A 365 -11.37 21.56 46.46
CA GLY A 365 -12.67 22.26 46.54
C GLY A 365 -13.85 21.51 45.90
N ILE A 366 -13.71 20.22 45.54
CA ILE A 366 -14.84 19.44 45.03
C ILE A 366 -15.94 19.28 46.09
N THR A 367 -17.19 19.29 45.64
CA THR A 367 -18.38 19.23 46.50
C THR A 367 -19.05 17.86 46.54
N TRP A 368 -18.46 16.86 45.89
CA TRP A 368 -19.05 15.53 45.81
C TRP A 368 -19.05 14.85 47.18
N SER A 369 -20.19 14.29 47.56
CA SER A 369 -20.34 13.64 48.85
C SER A 369 -19.62 12.28 48.86
N GLY A 370 -18.64 12.10 49.76
CA GLY A 370 -18.06 10.79 50.08
C GLY A 370 -16.71 10.46 49.45
N MET A 371 -16.00 11.43 48.86
CA MET A 371 -14.60 11.23 48.45
C MET A 371 -13.69 11.58 49.63
N GLU A 372 -12.95 10.60 50.13
CA GLU A 372 -11.85 10.85 51.07
C GLU A 372 -10.75 11.62 50.34
N ALA A 373 -10.11 12.57 51.01
CA ALA A 373 -9.01 13.32 50.42
C ALA A 373 -7.90 12.33 50.03
N LEU A 374 -7.68 12.16 48.72
CA LEU A 374 -6.61 11.33 48.21
C LEU A 374 -5.29 11.87 48.75
N SER A 375 -4.58 11.04 49.51
CA SER A 375 -3.34 11.44 50.18
C SER A 375 -2.14 11.46 49.23
N ASP A 376 -2.26 10.78 48.08
CA ASP A 376 -1.21 10.70 47.06
C ASP A 376 -1.40 11.78 45.98
N PRO A 377 -0.43 12.70 45.82
CA PRO A 377 -0.43 13.69 44.75
C PRO A 377 -0.51 13.08 43.34
N VAL A 378 -0.01 11.87 43.12
CA VAL A 378 -0.07 11.16 41.82
C VAL A 378 -1.51 10.86 41.42
N GLN A 379 -2.41 10.65 42.39
CA GLN A 379 -3.81 10.35 42.12
C GLN A 379 -4.68 11.60 41.96
N SER A 380 -4.15 12.78 42.29
CA SER A 380 -4.92 14.03 42.37
C SER A 380 -4.37 15.17 41.51
N ASN A 381 -3.14 15.06 41.00
CA ASN A 381 -2.52 16.05 40.13
C ASN A 381 -1.94 15.36 38.88
N LEU A 382 -2.48 15.70 37.70
CA LEU A 382 -2.11 15.08 36.42
C LEU A 382 -0.64 15.34 36.05
N TYR A 383 -0.13 16.54 36.35
CA TYR A 383 1.27 16.86 36.13
C TYR A 383 2.18 16.00 37.01
N VAL A 384 1.83 15.80 38.28
CA VAL A 384 2.61 14.93 39.17
C VAL A 384 2.56 13.48 38.69
N ALA A 385 1.39 13.01 38.25
CA ALA A 385 1.22 11.65 37.76
C ALA A 385 2.09 11.33 36.53
N LEU A 386 2.26 12.29 35.62
CA LEU A 386 2.95 12.07 34.34
C LEU A 386 4.37 12.60 34.27
N ILE A 387 4.72 13.61 35.08
CA ILE A 387 6.02 14.30 35.01
C ILE A 387 6.67 14.35 36.40
N GLY A 388 5.94 14.81 37.43
CA GLY A 388 6.52 15.12 38.73
C GLY A 388 6.96 13.92 39.57
N ALA A 389 6.37 12.74 39.37
CA ALA A 389 6.69 11.53 40.13
C ALA A 389 7.68 10.59 39.42
N GLN A 390 8.19 10.97 38.23
CA GLN A 390 9.12 10.13 37.49
C GLN A 390 10.46 9.98 38.22
N THR A 391 10.94 8.74 38.29
CA THR A 391 12.28 8.38 38.74
C THR A 391 13.23 8.21 37.54
N ASP A 392 14.53 8.12 37.79
CA ASP A 392 15.55 8.02 36.72
C ASP A 392 15.41 6.75 35.85
N ASP A 393 14.66 5.75 36.32
CA ASP A 393 14.39 4.48 35.62
C ASP A 393 13.04 4.47 34.86
N ASP A 394 12.22 5.53 34.97
CA ASP A 394 10.91 5.59 34.34
C ASP A 394 10.99 6.11 32.90
N HIS A 395 10.10 5.59 32.03
CA HIS A 395 9.86 6.13 30.70
C HIS A 395 9.55 7.63 30.79
N GLN A 396 10.29 8.46 30.06
CA GLN A 396 10.30 9.92 30.17
C GLN A 396 9.07 10.57 29.49
N PHE A 397 7.91 9.95 29.66
CA PHE A 397 6.62 10.31 29.07
C PHE A 397 6.78 10.76 27.61
N VAL A 398 6.39 12.00 27.30
CA VAL A 398 6.43 12.57 25.95
C VAL A 398 7.85 12.85 25.45
N LEU A 399 8.86 12.97 26.32
CA LEU A 399 10.21 13.41 25.91
C LEU A 399 10.94 12.36 25.07
N GLU A 400 10.76 11.07 25.38
CA GLU A 400 11.33 9.96 24.60
C GLU A 400 10.81 9.99 23.15
N ALA A 401 9.48 10.10 22.98
CA ALA A 401 8.85 10.18 21.67
C ALA A 401 9.19 11.49 20.94
N LEU A 402 9.34 12.63 21.62
CA LEU A 402 9.80 13.86 20.97
C LEU A 402 11.28 13.80 20.54
N ALA A 403 12.10 13.01 21.25
CA ALA A 403 13.52 12.87 20.94
C ALA A 403 13.77 11.98 19.71
N SER A 404 12.85 11.07 19.38
CA SER A 404 12.91 10.22 18.18
C SER A 404 12.59 11.00 16.90
N LEU A 405 11.92 12.16 17.00
CA LEU A 405 11.53 12.97 15.85
C LEU A 405 12.66 13.84 15.27
N PRO A 406 12.60 14.18 13.96
CA PRO A 406 13.47 15.16 13.35
C PRO A 406 13.25 16.52 14.03
N GLN A 407 14.34 17.04 14.57
CA GLN A 407 14.30 18.18 15.49
C GLN A 407 13.84 19.47 14.81
N GLU A 408 14.05 19.61 13.50
CA GLU A 408 13.53 20.73 12.71
C GLU A 408 12.00 20.78 12.72
N ASP A 409 11.31 19.63 12.65
CA ASP A 409 9.84 19.57 12.65
C ASP A 409 9.25 19.89 14.02
N VAL A 410 9.97 19.53 15.09
CA VAL A 410 9.61 19.87 16.47
C VAL A 410 9.71 21.40 16.70
N TYR A 411 10.80 22.06 16.31
CA TYR A 411 10.97 23.49 16.61
C TYR A 411 10.25 24.42 15.66
N ARG A 412 10.26 24.13 14.35
CA ARG A 412 9.81 25.07 13.32
C ARG A 412 8.36 25.51 13.54
N ASN A 413 7.51 24.60 14.03
CA ASN A 413 6.09 24.84 14.21
C ASN A 413 5.67 25.06 15.67
N HIS A 414 6.48 24.63 16.65
CA HIS A 414 6.06 24.58 18.06
C HIS A 414 6.93 25.37 19.03
N TRP A 415 7.91 26.15 18.53
CA TRP A 415 8.84 26.91 19.37
C TRP A 415 8.17 27.73 20.48
N THR A 416 7.11 28.47 20.17
CA THR A 416 6.42 29.32 21.15
C THR A 416 5.76 28.52 22.25
N VAL A 417 5.18 27.36 21.92
CA VAL A 417 4.55 26.45 22.89
C VAL A 417 5.62 25.81 23.77
N LEU A 418 6.74 25.38 23.19
CA LEU A 418 7.86 24.81 23.94
C LEU A 418 8.49 25.81 24.92
N GLN A 419 8.58 27.09 24.56
CA GLN A 419 9.00 28.14 25.50
C GLN A 419 8.01 28.33 26.66
N ASP A 420 6.72 28.23 26.36
CA ASP A 420 5.67 28.33 27.36
C ASP A 420 5.73 27.15 28.34
N VAL A 421 5.89 25.94 27.80
CA VAL A 421 6.13 24.69 28.55
C VAL A 421 7.37 24.83 29.42
N GLU A 422 8.51 25.30 28.89
CA GLU A 422 9.73 25.47 29.70
C GLU A 422 9.48 26.36 30.92
N ARG A 423 8.77 27.47 30.71
CA ARG A 423 8.43 28.40 31.80
C ARG A 423 7.58 27.70 32.86
N LYS A 424 6.54 26.96 32.46
CA LYS A 424 5.67 26.19 33.36
C LYS A 424 6.44 25.13 34.14
N LEU A 425 7.36 24.41 33.48
CA LEU A 425 8.18 23.38 34.13
C LEU A 425 9.13 23.99 35.18
N ILE A 426 9.70 25.17 34.92
CA ILE A 426 10.54 25.90 35.89
C ILE A 426 9.70 26.36 37.08
N GLU A 427 8.52 26.91 36.85
CA GLU A 427 7.60 27.35 37.91
C GLU A 427 7.12 26.18 38.77
N ALA A 428 7.00 24.98 38.19
CA ALA A 428 6.57 23.75 38.84
C ALA A 428 7.67 22.98 39.57
N ASP A 429 8.93 23.43 39.54
CA ASP A 429 10.10 22.72 40.06
C ASP A 429 10.19 21.26 39.53
N ALA A 430 10.06 21.11 38.21
CA ALA A 430 10.12 19.81 37.53
C ALA A 430 11.41 19.04 37.87
N PRO A 431 11.37 17.68 37.92
CA PRO A 431 12.53 16.87 38.22
C PRO A 431 13.75 17.26 37.37
N ALA A 432 14.92 17.40 38.01
CA ALA A 432 16.12 17.92 37.35
C ALA A 432 16.52 17.10 36.11
N HIS A 433 16.33 15.78 36.18
CA HIS A 433 16.56 14.88 35.04
C HIS A 433 15.64 15.22 33.85
N TYR A 434 14.32 15.30 34.10
CA TYR A 434 13.32 15.67 33.09
C TYR A 434 13.61 17.04 32.47
N MET A 435 13.97 18.04 33.29
CA MET A 435 14.35 19.38 32.80
C MET A 435 15.60 19.39 31.94
N ASN A 436 16.60 18.59 32.28
CA ASN A 436 17.82 18.50 31.48
C ASN A 436 17.52 17.87 30.11
N LEU A 437 16.71 16.82 30.06
CA LEU A 437 16.29 16.17 28.82
C LEU A 437 15.48 17.11 27.94
N PHE A 438 14.49 17.80 28.52
CA PHE A 438 13.70 18.80 27.81
C PHE A 438 14.59 19.89 27.21
N ARG A 439 15.55 20.43 27.97
CA ARG A 439 16.49 21.44 27.45
C ARG A 439 17.44 20.89 26.40
N ASN A 440 17.92 19.66 26.55
CA ASN A 440 18.79 19.02 25.57
C ASN A 440 18.07 18.85 24.23
N LEU A 441 16.82 18.38 24.29
CA LEU A 441 15.93 18.33 23.14
C LEU A 441 15.85 19.73 22.53
N VAL A 442 15.33 20.71 23.27
CA VAL A 442 15.00 22.05 22.76
C VAL A 442 16.19 22.88 22.26
N TYR A 443 17.34 22.80 22.92
CA TYR A 443 18.45 23.74 22.73
C TYR A 443 19.73 23.13 22.15
N GLU A 444 20.07 21.87 22.45
CA GLU A 444 21.32 21.29 21.96
C GLU A 444 21.21 20.86 20.49
N ASN A 445 20.03 20.39 20.07
CA ASN A 445 19.79 19.98 18.70
C ASN A 445 19.69 21.17 17.71
N ARG A 446 19.43 22.38 18.21
CA ARG A 446 19.47 23.63 17.43
C ARG A 446 20.86 23.97 16.88
N LYS A 447 21.93 23.40 17.44
CA LYS A 447 23.31 23.71 17.02
C LYS A 447 23.79 22.90 15.80
N ARG A 448 23.00 21.95 15.28
CA ARG A 448 23.37 21.16 14.09
C ARG A 448 22.46 21.38 12.85
N PRO A 449 22.40 22.60 12.29
CA PRO A 449 22.14 22.78 10.88
C PRO A 449 23.38 23.37 10.21
N GLY A 450 24.23 22.54 9.59
CA GLY A 450 25.29 23.04 8.69
C GLY A 450 26.72 22.51 8.86
N SER A 451 26.93 21.25 9.26
CA SER A 451 28.28 20.65 9.24
C SER A 451 28.27 19.20 8.76
N ALA A 452 27.74 18.98 7.56
CA ALA A 452 28.12 17.83 6.74
C ALA A 452 28.22 18.31 5.29
N VAL A 453 29.26 17.85 4.59
CA VAL A 453 29.66 18.22 3.22
C VAL A 453 30.43 19.54 3.09
N ARG A 454 31.64 19.55 3.67
CA ARG A 454 32.80 20.12 2.96
C ARG A 454 33.77 18.97 2.73
N GLU A 455 33.52 18.21 1.65
CA GLU A 455 34.51 17.29 1.12
C GLU A 455 35.82 18.04 0.93
N ARG A 456 36.87 17.52 1.57
CA ARG A 456 38.24 17.95 1.34
C ARG A 456 38.60 17.62 -0.11
N GLU A 457 38.67 18.64 -0.97
CA GLU A 457 39.43 18.54 -2.20
C GLU A 457 40.88 18.11 -1.87
N PRO A 458 41.41 17.06 -2.51
CA PRO A 458 42.81 16.70 -2.36
C PRO A 458 43.69 17.75 -3.04
N LYS A 459 44.68 18.26 -2.30
CA LYS A 459 45.76 19.12 -2.80
C LYS A 459 46.35 18.53 -4.08
N ARG A 460 46.28 19.30 -5.18
CA ARG A 460 47.14 19.11 -6.37
C ARG A 460 48.60 19.01 -5.92
N ALA A 461 49.22 17.87 -6.21
CA ALA A 461 50.67 17.76 -6.22
C ALA A 461 51.21 18.60 -7.37
N MET A 462 52.10 19.55 -7.07
CA MET A 462 53.07 20.04 -8.03
C MET A 462 54.23 19.05 -8.06
N GLN A 463 54.41 18.38 -9.19
CA GLN A 463 55.71 18.18 -9.85
C GLN A 463 55.49 17.62 -11.25
#